data_AF-A0A5K1CHW6-F1
#
_entry.id   AF-A0A5K1CHW6-F1
#
_cell.length_a   1.000
_cell.length_b   1.000
_cell.length_c   1.000
_cell.angle_alpha   90.00
_cell.angle_beta   90.00
_cell.angle_gamma   90.00
#
_symmetry.space_group_name_H-M   'P 1'
#
loop_
_entity.id
_entity.type
_entity.pdbx_description
1 polymer ?
#
loop_
_entity_poly.entity_id
_entity_poly.type
_entity_poly.pdbx_seq_one_letter_code
_entity_poly.pdbx_strand_id
1 'polypeptide(L)'
;AEARRIAEQEEKDLEKAGKKPDKKSMRVSIPVPKVTGAELERQREEERRRILLQAEEAKKRQSRMADEEEYERMVLVQNTNREDGLIEAHSVEDALAKMTVDQPLPVDRHPERRLKASFK
;
A
#
# COMPACT_ATOMS: atom_id res chain seq x y z
N ALA A 1 -26.53 5.69 -11.81
CA ALA A 1 -26.62 4.92 -13.07
C ALA A 1 -25.29 4.21 -13.42
N GLU A 2 -24.14 4.77 -13.05
CA GLU A 2 -22.81 4.20 -13.36
C GLU A 2 -22.42 3.01 -12.49
N ALA A 3 -22.82 2.99 -11.21
CA ALA A 3 -22.56 1.87 -10.31
C ALA A 3 -23.15 0.53 -10.79
N ARG A 4 -24.32 0.55 -11.45
CA ARG A 4 -24.91 -0.66 -12.05
C ARG A 4 -24.13 -1.12 -13.28
N ARG A 5 -23.56 -0.19 -14.04
CA ARG A 5 -22.75 -0.48 -15.24
C ARG A 5 -21.42 -1.13 -14.87
N ILE A 6 -20.80 -0.65 -13.79
CA ILE A 6 -19.57 -1.21 -13.22
C ILE A 6 -19.83 -2.64 -12.71
N ALA A 7 -20.89 -2.84 -11.92
CA ALA A 7 -21.24 -4.17 -11.41
C ALA A 7 -21.55 -5.17 -12.54
N GLU A 8 -22.25 -4.73 -13.59
CA GLU A 8 -22.54 -5.59 -14.76
C GLU A 8 -21.27 -5.93 -15.56
N GLN A 9 -20.27 -5.04 -15.59
CA GLN A 9 -18.97 -5.32 -16.22
C GLN A 9 -18.15 -6.31 -15.37
N GLU A 10 -18.15 -6.15 -14.05
CA GLU A 10 -17.48 -7.06 -13.13
C GLU A 10 -18.07 -8.49 -13.20
N GLU A 11 -19.40 -8.63 -13.24
CA GLU A 11 -20.04 -9.95 -13.41
C GLU A 11 -19.70 -10.58 -14.77
N LYS A 12 -19.67 -9.80 -15.84
CA LYS A 12 -19.28 -10.29 -17.17
C LYS A 12 -17.82 -10.75 -17.22
N ASP A 13 -16.93 -10.10 -16.48
CA ASP A 13 -15.52 -10.46 -16.45
C ASP A 13 -15.27 -11.68 -15.54
N LEU A 14 -16.01 -11.83 -14.45
CA LEU A 14 -16.05 -13.06 -13.64
C LEU A 14 -16.62 -14.25 -14.44
N GLU A 15 -17.66 -14.06 -15.25
CA GLU A 15 -18.23 -15.12 -16.08
C GLU A 15 -17.25 -15.60 -17.18
N LYS A 16 -16.49 -14.67 -17.78
CA LYS A 16 -15.42 -15.00 -18.74
C LYS A 16 -14.26 -15.74 -18.07
N ALA A 17 -13.86 -15.32 -16.88
CA ALA A 17 -12.78 -15.96 -16.13
C ALA A 17 -13.18 -17.36 -15.60
N GLY A 18 -14.45 -17.55 -15.23
CA GLY A 18 -15.01 -18.82 -14.77
C GLY A 18 -15.23 -19.84 -15.88
N LYS A 19 -15.37 -19.40 -17.14
CA LYS A 19 -15.40 -20.28 -18.32
C LYS A 19 -14.00 -20.83 -18.57
N LYS A 20 -13.77 -22.06 -18.12
CA LYS A 20 -12.56 -22.82 -18.47
C LYS A 20 -12.45 -22.85 -20.00
N PRO A 21 -11.34 -22.39 -20.59
CA PRO A 21 -11.15 -22.46 -22.03
C PRO A 21 -11.25 -23.92 -22.46
N ASP A 22 -12.09 -24.20 -23.45
CA ASP A 22 -12.31 -25.56 -23.94
C ASP A 22 -10.97 -26.14 -24.42
N LYS A 23 -10.52 -27.26 -23.83
CA LYS A 23 -9.27 -27.95 -24.23
C LYS A 23 -9.27 -28.37 -25.71
N LYS A 24 -10.43 -28.33 -26.40
CA LYS A 24 -10.55 -28.59 -27.84
C LYS A 24 -10.35 -27.34 -28.71
N SER A 25 -10.47 -26.13 -28.19
CA SER A 25 -10.28 -24.90 -28.98
C SER A 25 -8.81 -24.69 -29.38
N MET A 26 -7.86 -25.11 -28.53
CA MET A 26 -6.42 -25.10 -28.85
C MET A 26 -6.01 -26.19 -29.86
N ARG A 27 -6.85 -27.19 -30.13
CA ARG A 27 -6.51 -28.28 -31.07
C ARG A 27 -6.63 -27.87 -32.53
N VAL A 28 -7.40 -26.84 -32.82
CA VAL A 28 -7.43 -26.22 -34.14
C VAL A 28 -6.34 -25.17 -34.15
N SER A 29 -5.10 -25.61 -34.37
CA SER A 29 -3.99 -24.70 -34.59
C SER A 29 -4.33 -23.81 -35.77
N ILE A 30 -4.55 -22.52 -35.50
CA ILE A 30 -4.54 -21.50 -36.55
C ILE A 30 -3.23 -21.72 -37.33
N PRO A 31 -3.26 -21.86 -38.67
CA PRO A 31 -2.05 -22.07 -39.45
C PRO A 31 -1.03 -20.98 -39.11
N VAL A 32 0.00 -21.37 -38.36
CA VAL A 32 1.11 -20.46 -38.04
C VAL A 32 1.80 -20.15 -39.36
N PRO A 33 1.90 -18.87 -39.76
CA PRO A 33 2.57 -18.50 -40.98
C PRO A 33 3.98 -19.07 -40.97
N LYS A 34 4.36 -19.74 -42.06
CA LYS A 34 5.74 -20.21 -42.22
C LYS A 34 6.61 -18.99 -42.40
N VAL A 35 7.35 -18.65 -41.35
CA VAL A 35 8.34 -17.58 -41.37
C VAL A 35 9.71 -18.13 -41.72
N THR A 36 10.48 -17.35 -42.45
CA THR A 36 11.88 -17.67 -42.74
C THR A 36 12.77 -17.37 -41.53
N GLY A 37 13.97 -17.96 -41.47
CA GLY A 37 14.90 -17.73 -40.34
C GLY A 37 15.24 -16.25 -40.13
N ALA A 38 15.38 -15.49 -41.23
CA ALA A 38 15.65 -14.06 -41.18
C ALA A 38 14.48 -13.23 -40.61
N GLU A 39 13.24 -13.63 -40.88
CA GLU A 39 12.06 -12.97 -40.31
C GLU A 39 11.94 -13.25 -38.80
N LEU A 40 12.31 -14.45 -38.37
CA LEU A 40 12.31 -14.83 -36.96
C LEU A 40 13.37 -14.06 -36.15
N GLU A 41 14.53 -13.78 -36.75
CA GLU A 41 15.55 -12.92 -36.13
C GLU A 41 15.07 -11.46 -36.02
N ARG A 42 14.45 -10.92 -37.07
CA ARG A 42 13.86 -9.56 -37.03
C ARG A 42 12.79 -9.43 -35.95
N GLN A 43 11.90 -10.42 -35.84
CA GLN A 43 10.86 -10.42 -34.79
C GLN A 43 11.49 -10.46 -33.39
N ARG A 44 12.51 -11.28 -33.18
CA ARG A 44 13.23 -11.33 -31.89
C ARG A 44 13.92 -10.01 -31.54
N GLU A 45 14.50 -9.33 -32.52
CA GLU A 45 15.12 -8.03 -32.31
C GLU A 45 14.08 -6.96 -31.96
N GLU A 46 12.96 -6.92 -32.67
CA GLU A 46 11.86 -5.99 -32.38
C GLU A 46 11.24 -6.23 -31.00
N GLU A 47 11.02 -7.49 -30.62
CA GLU A 47 10.55 -7.85 -29.27
C GLU A 47 11.53 -7.40 -28.20
N ARG A 48 12.83 -7.65 -28.38
CA ARG A 48 13.88 -7.17 -27.46
C ARG A 48 13.86 -5.65 -27.34
N ARG A 49 13.73 -4.92 -28.45
CA ARG A 49 13.63 -3.45 -28.43
C ARG A 49 12.39 -2.97 -27.67
N ARG A 50 11.24 -3.62 -27.87
CA ARG A 50 10.01 -3.28 -27.14
C ARG A 50 10.15 -3.51 -25.63
N ILE A 51 10.75 -4.63 -25.24
CA ILE A 51 11.01 -4.94 -23.82
C ILE A 51 11.94 -3.90 -23.20
N LEU A 52 13.01 -3.50 -23.91
CA LEU A 52 13.93 -2.48 -23.43
C LEU A 52 13.25 -1.11 -23.27
N LEU A 53 12.46 -0.68 -24.25
CA LEU A 53 11.71 0.57 -24.17
C LEU A 53 10.71 0.56 -23.01
N GLN A 54 9.97 -0.54 -22.83
CA GLN A 54 9.06 -0.68 -21.69
C GLN A 54 9.79 -0.66 -20.35
N ALA A 55 10.97 -1.28 -20.26
CA ALA A 55 11.78 -1.26 -19.06
C ALA A 55 12.31 0.16 -18.74
N GLU A 56 12.71 0.92 -19.77
CA GLU A 56 13.12 2.33 -19.60
C GLU A 56 11.95 3.21 -19.15
N GLU A 57 10.77 3.05 -19.75
CA GLU A 57 9.56 3.76 -19.34
C GLU A 57 9.16 3.42 -17.90
N ALA A 58 9.24 2.15 -17.51
CA ALA A 58 8.95 1.71 -16.15
C ALA A 58 9.94 2.32 -15.14
N LYS A 59 11.24 2.32 -15.46
CA LYS A 59 12.27 2.99 -14.63
C LYS A 59 12.01 4.49 -14.50
N LYS A 60 11.63 5.16 -15.59
CA LYS A 60 11.32 6.61 -15.59
C LYS A 60 10.05 6.94 -14.79
N ARG A 61 9.05 6.05 -14.79
CA ARG A 61 7.86 6.18 -13.93
C ARG A 61 8.22 5.97 -12.47
N GLN A 62 8.99 4.92 -12.16
CA GLN A 62 9.47 4.66 -10.80
C GLN A 62 10.29 5.83 -10.26
N SER A 63 11.19 6.43 -11.04
CA SER A 63 11.98 7.59 -10.61
C SER A 63 11.12 8.83 -10.37
N ARG A 64 10.04 9.03 -11.14
CA ARG A 64 9.12 10.16 -10.93
C ARG A 64 8.28 9.97 -9.67
N MET A 65 7.75 8.76 -9.45
CA MET A 65 6.99 8.43 -8.25
C MET A 65 7.86 8.47 -7.00
N ALA A 66 9.13 8.09 -7.10
CA ALA A 66 10.07 8.13 -5.97
C ALA A 66 10.25 9.55 -5.41
N ASP A 67 10.35 10.57 -6.27
CA ASP A 67 10.53 11.97 -5.87
C ASP A 67 9.28 12.52 -5.15
N GLU A 68 8.09 12.19 -5.64
CA GLU A 68 6.81 12.60 -5.03
C GLU A 68 6.58 11.91 -3.67
N GLU A 69 6.81 10.59 -3.58
CA GLU A 69 6.63 9.82 -2.35
C GLU A 69 7.67 10.16 -1.26
N GLU A 70 8.90 10.52 -1.65
CA GLU A 70 9.93 10.98 -0.73
C GLU A 70 9.62 12.40 -0.22
N TYR A 71 9.15 13.28 -1.10
CA TYR A 71 8.70 14.62 -0.71
C TYR A 71 7.49 14.55 0.24
N GLU A 72 6.50 13.72 -0.08
CA GLU A 72 5.37 13.46 0.80
C GLU A 72 5.84 12.95 2.17
N ARG A 73 6.80 12.02 2.24
CA ARG A 73 7.37 11.55 3.51
C ARG A 73 8.13 12.63 4.28
N MET A 74 8.85 13.52 3.60
CA MET A 74 9.53 14.66 4.24
C MET A 74 8.54 15.71 4.76
N VAL A 75 7.43 15.93 4.07
CA VAL A 75 6.39 16.90 4.46
C VAL A 75 5.44 16.32 5.51
N LEU A 76 5.11 15.03 5.40
CA LEU A 76 4.30 14.25 6.35
C LEU A 76 5.12 13.76 7.55
N VAL A 77 6.13 14.52 7.97
CA VAL A 77 6.73 14.30 9.28
C VAL A 77 5.66 14.65 10.31
N GLN A 78 5.24 13.65 11.08
CA GLN A 78 4.28 13.83 12.16
C GLN A 78 4.77 14.94 13.09
N ASN A 79 3.99 16.01 13.24
CA ASN A 79 4.33 17.12 14.11
C ASN A 79 4.09 16.70 15.56
N THR A 80 5.14 16.13 16.17
CA THR A 80 5.15 15.66 17.56
C THR A 80 4.92 16.78 18.58
N ASN A 81 4.94 18.04 18.18
CA ASN A 81 4.66 19.17 19.07
C ASN A 81 3.16 19.39 19.30
N ARG A 82 2.26 18.67 18.59
CA ARG A 82 0.81 18.90 18.62
C ARG A 82 -0.03 17.76 19.25
N GLU A 83 0.56 16.63 19.62
CA GLU A 83 -0.19 15.48 20.16
C GLU A 83 -0.07 15.36 21.70
N ASP A 84 -1.19 14.93 22.32
CA ASP A 84 -1.45 14.39 23.68
C ASP A 84 -1.00 15.16 24.95
N GLY A 85 -0.18 16.21 24.84
CA GLY A 85 0.30 16.98 26.00
C GLY A 85 -0.40 18.32 26.25
N LEU A 86 -1.27 18.77 25.34
CA LEU A 86 -1.85 20.12 25.42
C LEU A 86 -3.10 20.11 26.31
N ILE A 87 -2.95 20.57 27.54
CA ILE A 87 -4.07 20.84 28.43
C ILE A 87 -4.63 22.21 28.07
N GLU A 88 -5.72 22.23 27.30
CA GLU A 88 -6.46 23.46 27.01
C GLU A 88 -7.11 23.98 28.29
N ALA A 89 -6.57 25.04 28.90
CA ALA A 89 -7.12 25.66 30.10
C ALA A 89 -7.12 27.18 30.01
N HIS A 90 -8.20 27.80 30.48
CA HIS A 90 -8.38 29.26 30.45
C HIS A 90 -8.18 29.93 31.82
N SER A 91 -7.91 29.15 32.86
CA SER A 91 -7.60 29.62 34.22
C SER A 91 -6.69 28.60 34.95
N VAL A 92 -6.06 29.03 36.04
CA VAL A 92 -5.20 28.16 36.87
C VAL A 92 -6.00 27.02 37.50
N GLU A 93 -7.24 27.31 37.93
CA GLU A 93 -8.14 26.32 38.52
C GLU A 93 -8.58 25.26 37.49
N ASP A 94 -8.85 25.66 36.25
CA ASP A 94 -9.23 24.76 35.16
C ASP A 94 -8.06 23.85 34.74
N ALA A 95 -6.83 24.37 34.74
CA ALA A 95 -5.63 23.57 34.52
C ALA A 95 -5.44 22.51 35.63
N LEU A 96 -5.60 22.91 36.89
CA LEU A 96 -5.48 22.00 38.03
C LEU A 96 -6.54 20.89 37.99
N ALA A 97 -7.79 21.20 37.64
CA ALA A 97 -8.85 20.21 37.50
C ALA A 97 -8.53 19.16 36.42
N LYS A 98 -7.96 19.58 35.28
CA LYS A 98 -7.61 18.65 34.18
C LYS A 98 -6.34 17.83 34.45
N MET A 99 -5.42 18.36 35.27
CA MET A 99 -4.18 17.69 35.65
C MET A 99 -4.33 16.73 36.84
N THR A 100 -5.33 16.97 37.70
CA THR A 100 -5.51 16.17 38.91
C THR A 100 -6.22 14.86 38.57
N VAL A 101 -5.65 13.75 39.04
CA VAL A 101 -6.27 12.43 38.91
C VAL A 101 -7.36 12.33 39.98
N ASP A 102 -8.62 12.32 39.57
CA ASP A 102 -9.80 12.29 40.46
C ASP A 102 -9.82 11.09 41.42
N GLN A 103 -9.13 9.99 41.06
CA GLN A 103 -9.05 8.80 41.91
C GLN A 103 -7.67 8.70 42.59
N PRO A 104 -7.64 8.60 43.94
CA PRO A 104 -6.40 8.24 44.61
C PRO A 104 -5.95 6.87 44.10
N LEU A 105 -4.69 6.79 43.66
CA LEU A 105 -4.07 5.54 43.26
C LEU A 105 -4.25 4.49 44.38
N PRO A 106 -4.53 3.22 44.04
CA PRO A 106 -4.69 2.19 45.05
C PRO A 106 -3.41 2.11 45.90
N VAL A 107 -3.58 2.16 47.23
CA VAL A 107 -2.47 2.07 48.18
C VAL A 107 -1.76 0.72 47.97
N ASP A 108 -0.47 0.76 47.62
CA ASP A 108 0.31 -0.46 47.46
C ASP A 108 0.46 -1.17 48.81
N ARG A 109 -0.02 -2.41 48.85
CA ARG A 109 0.02 -3.26 50.04
C ARG A 109 1.41 -3.89 50.27
N HIS A 110 2.31 -3.89 49.29
CA HIS A 110 3.62 -4.57 49.39
C HIS A 110 4.79 -3.76 48.76
N PRO A 111 5.08 -2.56 49.26
CA PRO A 111 6.16 -1.72 48.73
C PRO A 111 7.53 -2.42 48.80
N GLU A 112 7.76 -3.24 49.82
CA GLU A 112 9.00 -3.99 50.02
C GLU A 112 9.28 -4.98 48.87
N ARG A 113 8.24 -5.67 48.35
CA ARG A 113 8.42 -6.63 47.25
C ARG A 113 8.70 -5.92 45.93
N ARG A 114 8.13 -4.73 45.74
CA ARG A 114 8.36 -3.88 44.57
C ARG A 114 9.79 -3.35 44.54
N LEU A 115 10.27 -2.81 45.66
CA LEU A 115 11.65 -2.33 45.82
C LEU A 115 12.69 -3.41 45.54
N LYS A 116 12.43 -4.63 46.01
CA LYS A 116 13.30 -5.79 45.76
C LYS A 116 13.34 -6.20 44.28
N ALA A 117 12.25 -6.02 43.54
CA ALA A 117 12.17 -6.35 42.12
C ALA A 117 12.83 -5.29 41.22
N SER A 118 12.74 -4.00 41.59
CA SER A 118 13.38 -2.91 40.84
C SER A 118 14.90 -2.87 40.96
N PHE A 119 15.46 -3.52 41.98
CA PHE A 119 16.91 -3.56 42.23
C PHE A 119 17.64 -4.67 41.46
N LYS A 120 16.99 -5.30 40.48
CA LYS A 120 17.55 -6.39 39.68
C LYS A 120 18.33 -5.87 38.46
#